data_AF-A0AA97B515-F1
#
_entry.id   AF-A0AA97B515-F1
#
_cell.length_a   1.000
_cell.length_b   1.000
_cell.length_c   1.000
_cell.angle_alpha   90.00
_cell.angle_beta   90.00
_cell.angle_gamma   90.00
#
_symmetry.space_group_name_H-M   'P 1'
#
loop_
_entity.id
_entity.type
_entity.pdbx_description
1 polymer ?
#
loop_
_entity_poly.entity_id
_entity_poly.type
_entity_poly.pdbx_seq_one_letter_code
_entity_poly.pdbx_strand_id
1 'polypeptide(L)'
;MEHAGSGRVRTDRRVAAGVARGGGQGFGGLRQADSTLLRAYLLGARVALKLKDTAAARSLLDDAVALNPDHQAAARLIAQIDADAASP
;
A
#
# COMPACT_ATOMS: atom_id res chain seq x y z
N MET A 1 7.03 -18.04 58.07
CA MET A 1 7.64 -18.46 56.79
C MET A 1 6.74 -19.55 56.23
N GLU A 2 5.78 -19.23 55.33
CA GLU A 2 6.02 -19.04 53.88
C GLU A 2 6.57 -20.32 53.25
N HIS A 3 6.03 -20.98 52.22
CA HIS A 3 4.99 -20.74 51.21
C HIS A 3 4.65 -22.11 50.60
N ALA A 4 3.47 -22.27 50.00
CA ALA A 4 3.34 -22.79 48.63
C ALA A 4 1.86 -22.90 48.22
N GLY A 5 1.40 -21.87 47.54
CA GLY A 5 0.10 -21.83 46.88
C GLY A 5 0.12 -22.50 45.50
N SER A 6 -0.87 -23.37 45.33
CA SER A 6 -1.59 -23.78 44.13
C SER A 6 -1.45 -22.93 42.86
N GLY A 7 -1.01 -23.60 41.78
CA GLY A 7 -1.69 -23.71 40.48
C GLY A 7 -2.16 -22.46 39.73
N ARG A 8 -1.63 -22.26 38.51
CA ARG A 8 -2.46 -22.03 37.31
C ARG A 8 -1.71 -22.25 36.00
N VAL A 9 -2.51 -22.66 35.03
CA VAL A 9 -2.23 -23.20 33.70
C VAL A 9 -2.01 -22.09 32.67
N ARG A 10 -1.40 -22.47 31.54
CA ARG A 10 -1.39 -21.83 30.21
C ARG A 10 -0.31 -20.74 30.09
N THR A 11 0.39 -20.59 28.97
CA THR A 11 -0.06 -20.73 27.58
C THR A 11 1.20 -20.74 26.70
N ASP A 12 1.17 -21.60 25.70
CA ASP A 12 1.61 -21.43 24.30
C ASP A 12 2.64 -20.35 23.89
N ARG A 13 3.25 -20.63 22.74
CA ARG A 13 4.00 -19.72 21.86
C ARG A 13 5.52 -19.67 22.07
N ARG A 14 6.20 -20.75 21.66
CA ARG A 14 7.53 -20.61 21.05
C ARG A 14 7.35 -19.89 19.71
N VAL A 15 7.46 -18.57 19.71
CA VAL A 15 7.59 -17.80 18.47
C VAL A 15 8.93 -18.17 17.85
N ALA A 16 8.84 -18.62 16.61
CA ALA A 16 9.92 -18.96 15.72
C ALA A 16 11.08 -17.95 15.78
N ALA A 17 12.22 -18.41 16.30
CA ALA A 17 13.51 -17.83 15.99
C ALA A 17 13.85 -18.24 14.55
N GLY A 18 13.64 -17.31 13.63
CA GLY A 18 13.88 -17.52 12.20
C GLY A 18 13.84 -16.20 11.44
N VAL A 19 14.38 -15.12 11.98
CA VAL A 19 14.63 -13.91 11.19
C VAL A 19 15.89 -14.17 10.38
N ALA A 20 15.63 -14.43 9.10
CA ALA A 20 16.61 -14.68 8.05
C ALA A 20 17.71 -13.63 8.05
N ARG A 21 18.95 -14.13 8.08
CA ARG A 21 20.17 -13.40 7.81
C ARG A 21 20.43 -13.50 6.31
N GLY A 22 20.32 -12.39 5.58
CA GLY A 22 20.64 -12.36 4.16
C GLY A 22 20.57 -10.94 3.59
N GLY A 23 21.73 -10.31 3.41
CA GLY A 23 21.92 -8.94 2.90
C GLY A 23 21.55 -8.70 1.44
N GLY A 24 20.40 -9.22 0.99
CA GLY A 24 19.78 -8.94 -0.31
C GLY A 24 18.26 -8.66 -0.23
N GLN A 25 17.66 -8.67 0.98
CA GLN A 25 16.22 -8.47 1.18
C GLN A 25 15.76 -7.00 1.24
N GLY A 26 16.67 -6.03 1.35
CA GLY A 26 16.31 -4.61 1.53
C GLY A 26 15.52 -4.01 0.35
N PHE A 27 15.97 -4.25 -0.88
CA PHE A 27 15.35 -3.65 -2.07
C PHE A 27 14.09 -4.39 -2.56
N GLY A 28 14.00 -5.71 -2.32
CA GLY A 28 12.83 -6.50 -2.69
C GLY A 28 11.59 -6.13 -1.87
N GLY A 29 11.77 -5.91 -0.57
CA GLY A 29 10.71 -5.42 0.32
C GLY A 29 10.24 -4.02 -0.05
N LEU A 30 11.17 -3.10 -0.34
CA LEU A 30 10.86 -1.74 -0.79
C LEU A 30 10.08 -1.76 -2.11
N ARG A 31 10.58 -2.47 -3.14
CA ARG A 31 9.90 -2.58 -4.44
C ARG A 31 8.50 -3.20 -4.31
N GLN A 32 8.32 -4.19 -3.43
CA GLN A 32 7.01 -4.79 -3.19
C GLN A 32 6.07 -3.82 -2.46
N ALA A 33 6.58 -3.07 -1.49
CA ALA A 33 5.82 -2.03 -0.80
C ALA A 33 5.39 -0.93 -1.78
N ASP A 34 6.30 -0.44 -2.62
CA ASP A 34 6.00 0.54 -3.68
C ASP A 34 4.91 0.01 -4.64
N SER A 35 5.03 -1.25 -5.06
CA SER A 35 4.04 -1.88 -5.94
C SER A 35 2.65 -2.03 -5.29
N THR A 36 2.60 -2.20 -3.97
CA THR A 36 1.35 -2.31 -3.22
C THR A 36 0.74 -0.93 -3.03
N LEU A 37 1.58 0.06 -2.71
CA LEU A 37 1.22 1.46 -2.57
C LEU A 37 0.66 2.04 -3.88
N LEU A 38 1.34 1.80 -5.01
CA LEU A 38 0.88 2.21 -6.35
C LEU A 38 -0.50 1.62 -6.70
N ARG A 39 -0.76 0.35 -6.33
CA ARG A 39 -2.08 -0.26 -6.51
C ARG A 39 -3.15 0.43 -5.66
N ALA A 40 -2.82 0.84 -4.43
CA ALA A 40 -3.73 1.56 -3.57
C ALA A 40 -4.11 2.93 -4.15
N TYR A 41 -3.13 3.68 -4.67
CA TYR A 41 -3.39 4.95 -5.36
C TYR A 41 -4.33 4.79 -6.58
N LEU A 42 -4.06 3.81 -7.45
CA LEU A 42 -4.94 3.53 -8.60
C LEU A 42 -6.36 3.13 -8.19
N LEU A 43 -6.49 2.32 -7.14
CA LEU A 43 -7.80 1.91 -6.66
C LEU A 43 -8.55 3.11 -6.08
N GLY A 44 -7.89 3.93 -5.25
CA GLY A 44 -8.45 5.15 -4.71
C GLY A 44 -8.92 6.11 -5.81
N ALA A 45 -8.09 6.32 -6.84
CA ALA A 45 -8.44 7.17 -7.98
C ALA A 45 -9.69 6.66 -8.72
N ARG A 46 -9.78 5.35 -8.95
CA ARG A 46 -10.97 4.75 -9.59
C ARG A 46 -12.22 4.86 -8.73
N VAL A 47 -12.09 4.78 -7.41
CA VAL A 47 -13.21 5.01 -6.48
C VAL A 47 -13.65 6.49 -6.54
N ALA A 48 -12.71 7.42 -6.48
CA ALA A 48 -12.99 8.86 -6.59
C ALA A 48 -13.71 9.20 -7.92
N LEU A 49 -13.26 8.64 -9.04
CA LEU A 49 -13.95 8.79 -10.34
C LEU A 49 -15.39 8.27 -10.32
N LYS A 50 -15.63 7.12 -9.68
CA LYS A 50 -17.01 6.59 -9.53
C LYS A 50 -17.89 7.50 -8.68
N LEU A 51 -17.30 8.21 -7.73
CA LEU A 51 -17.96 9.21 -6.89
C LEU A 51 -18.05 10.60 -7.55
N LYS A 52 -17.59 10.72 -8.81
CA LYS A 52 -17.48 11.98 -9.57
C LYS A 52 -16.57 13.02 -8.92
N ASP A 53 -15.66 12.58 -8.04
CA ASP A 53 -14.62 13.43 -7.46
C ASP A 53 -13.36 13.36 -8.32
N THR A 54 -13.39 14.13 -9.41
CA THR A 54 -12.29 14.19 -10.38
C THR A 54 -11.03 14.82 -9.80
N ALA A 55 -11.17 15.74 -8.83
CA ALA A 55 -10.05 16.40 -8.18
C ALA A 55 -9.26 15.42 -7.29
N ALA A 56 -9.97 14.67 -6.44
CA ALA A 56 -9.35 13.63 -5.61
C ALA A 56 -8.74 12.52 -6.48
N ALA A 57 -9.42 12.13 -7.57
CA ALA A 57 -8.89 11.16 -8.52
C ALA A 57 -7.57 11.63 -9.13
N ARG A 58 -7.49 12.89 -9.56
CA ARG A 58 -6.27 13.44 -10.15
C ARG A 58 -5.12 13.51 -9.14
N SER A 59 -5.38 14.01 -7.92
CA SER A 59 -4.36 14.07 -6.87
C SER A 59 -3.74 12.70 -6.57
N LEU A 60 -4.55 11.64 -6.48
CA LEU A 60 -4.06 10.28 -6.24
C LEU A 60 -3.22 9.72 -7.40
N LEU A 61 -3.53 10.14 -8.63
CA LEU A 61 -2.78 9.72 -9.82
C LEU A 61 -1.47 10.48 -9.95
N ASP A 62 -1.44 11.77 -9.61
CA ASP A 62 -0.22 12.57 -9.52
C ASP A 62 0.75 11.96 -8.49
N ASP A 63 0.26 11.56 -7.32
CA ASP A 63 1.07 10.85 -6.31
C ASP A 63 1.63 9.52 -6.86
N ALA A 64 0.82 8.77 -7.62
CA ALA A 64 1.28 7.51 -8.24
C ALA A 64 2.37 7.74 -9.28
N VAL A 65 2.30 8.82 -10.06
CA VAL A 65 3.33 9.21 -11.04
C VAL A 65 4.59 9.73 -10.34
N ALA A 66 4.45 10.49 -9.24
CA ALA A 66 5.58 10.93 -8.44
C ALA A 66 6.37 9.75 -7.85
N LEU A 67 5.69 8.68 -7.46
CA LEU A 67 6.30 7.43 -6.99
C LEU A 67 6.91 6.59 -8.12
N ASN A 68 6.30 6.59 -9.30
CA ASN A 68 6.81 5.89 -10.48
C ASN A 68 6.45 6.65 -11.77
N PRO A 69 7.37 7.47 -12.31
CA PRO A 69 7.12 8.26 -13.51
C PRO A 69 6.78 7.42 -14.76
N ASP A 70 7.27 6.17 -14.81
CA ASP A 70 7.00 5.22 -15.90
C ASP A 70 5.65 4.49 -15.76
N HIS A 71 4.83 4.87 -14.77
CA HIS A 71 3.56 4.18 -14.49
C HIS A 71 2.45 4.50 -15.53
N GLN A 72 2.50 3.81 -16.67
CA GLN A 72 1.61 4.01 -17.82
C GLN A 72 0.11 4.06 -17.48
N ALA A 73 -0.37 3.24 -16.54
CA ALA A 73 -1.79 3.25 -16.17
C ALA A 73 -2.23 4.56 -15.48
N ALA A 74 -1.36 5.17 -14.66
CA ALA A 74 -1.66 6.42 -13.98
C ALA A 74 -1.71 7.57 -14.99
N ALA A 75 -0.70 7.64 -15.87
CA ALA A 75 -0.64 8.62 -16.95
C ALA A 75 -1.86 8.57 -17.89
N ARG A 76 -2.33 7.36 -18.25
CA ARG A 76 -3.53 7.19 -19.08
C ARG A 76 -4.80 7.68 -18.39
N LEU A 77 -4.95 7.43 -17.09
CA LEU A 77 -6.11 7.89 -16.32
C LEU A 77 -6.11 9.42 -16.17
N ILE A 78 -4.95 10.04 -15.95
CA ILE A 78 -4.75 11.49 -15.95
C ILE A 78 -5.20 12.09 -17.29
N ALA A 79 -4.72 11.53 -18.39
CA ALA A 79 -5.10 11.99 -19.74
C ALA A 79 -6.61 11.84 -20.00
N GLN A 80 -7.24 10.78 -19.50
CA GLN A 80 -8.69 10.61 -19.61
C GLN A 80 -9.47 11.67 -18.83
N ILE A 81 -9.00 12.02 -17.63
CA ILE A 81 -9.57 13.10 -16.81
C ILE A 81 -9.46 14.44 -17.55
N ASP A 82 -8.29 14.73 -18.13
CA ASP A 82 -8.07 15.97 -18.87
C ASP A 82 -8.95 16.06 -20.13
N ALA A 83 -9.11 14.93 -20.84
CA ALA A 83 -9.97 14.86 -22.02
C ALA A 83 -11.47 15.03 -21.69
N ASP A 84 -11.92 14.47 -20.57
CA ASP A 84 -13.29 14.63 -20.08
C ASP A 84 -13.55 16.10 -19.67
N ALA A 85 -12.59 16.73 -18.98
CA ALA A 85 -12.67 18.14 -18.61
C ALA A 85 -12.66 19.11 -19.81
N ALA A 86 -12.04 18.71 -20.92
CA ALA A 86 -12.01 19.48 -22.16
C ALA A 86 -13.25 19.28 -23.05
N SER A 87 -14.11 18.32 -22.74
CA SER A 87 -15.33 18.05 -23.48
C SER A 87 -16.49 18.89 -22.93
N PRO A 88 -17.12 19.77 -23.75
CA PRO A 88 -18.15 20.72 -23.30
C PRO A 88 -19.52 20.10 -23.02
#